data_AF-A0A9D6B450-F1
#
_entry.id   AF-A0A9D6B450-F1
#
_cell.length_a   1.000
_cell.length_b   1.000
_cell.length_c   1.000
_cell.angle_alpha   90.00
_cell.angle_beta   90.00
_cell.angle_gamma   90.00
#
_symmetry.space_group_name_H-M   'P 1'
#
loop_
_entity.id
_entity.type
_entity.pdbx_description
1 polymer ?
#
loop_
_entity_poly.entity_id
_entity_poly.type
_entity_poly.pdbx_seq_one_letter_code
_entity_poly.pdbx_strand_id
1 'polypeptide(L)'
;MRLFRAVRLTLWTILLGGCIATGVLYLSIDKSTDVAHLESIARQANTYDIVRDNLLTPKILAEAQGAGYGSLIDKQVVSQAVAVSFDDTALEQLLNPATQSLANWLGSRQPDASFSIDASKQFAELTSLLADKISTKMMTAPNCTYFNSLADVTHGVCKIPGIAQEELRTGIVAILNTQPMIKEGTITSEQLEIPSTLLTQTSNIPQYLSMLYAAAIFAAGLGILIVIWLLLRHRLIGVATIGIAGLIACALLLGSQLSFMNAINSYILEPGYQEIVRALAQVISDEMRSTALYIGAVSLAITLIGAGGWWLLRRHRKQSEHAVHLHESNSN
;
A
#
# COMPACT_ATOMS: atom_id res chain seq x y z
N MET A 1 17.10 26.55 41.12
CA MET A 1 17.98 25.66 40.30
C MET A 1 17.38 24.30 39.92
N ARG A 2 16.65 23.58 40.79
CA ARG A 2 16.10 22.24 40.44
C ARG A 2 15.02 22.26 39.36
N LEU A 3 14.12 23.26 39.37
CA LEU A 3 13.06 23.44 38.38
C LEU A 3 13.64 23.60 36.96
N PHE A 4 14.65 24.47 36.78
CA PHE A 4 15.28 24.71 35.48
C PHE A 4 16.00 23.48 34.91
N ARG A 5 16.61 22.64 35.77
CA ARG A 5 17.19 21.36 35.33
C ARG A 5 16.12 20.37 34.87
N ALA A 6 14.98 20.32 35.56
CA ALA A 6 13.86 19.46 35.17
C ALA A 6 13.26 19.89 33.82
N VAL A 7 12.99 21.19 33.64
CA VAL A 7 12.45 21.75 32.38
C VAL A 7 13.40 21.51 31.20
N ARG A 8 14.71 21.70 31.40
CA ARG A 8 15.70 21.44 30.34
C ARG A 8 15.72 19.97 29.94
N LEU A 9 15.63 19.07 30.92
CA LEU A 9 15.66 17.62 30.69
C LEU A 9 14.39 17.11 30.02
N THR A 10 13.21 17.66 30.37
CA THR A 10 11.96 17.36 29.64
C THR A 10 12.01 17.84 28.20
N LEU A 11 12.57 19.03 27.93
CA LEU A 11 12.72 19.54 26.55
C LEU A 11 13.62 18.62 25.72
N TRP A 12 14.77 18.19 26.25
CA TRP A 12 15.65 17.25 25.54
C TRP A 12 14.99 15.88 25.33
N THR A 13 14.16 15.43 26.27
CA THR A 13 13.45 14.15 26.16
C THR A 13 12.39 14.20 25.06
N ILE A 14 11.62 15.29 24.97
CA ILE A 14 10.63 15.51 23.91
C ILE A 14 11.35 15.60 22.56
N LEU A 15 12.44 16.38 22.49
CA LEU A 15 13.21 16.55 21.26
C LEU A 15 13.79 15.21 20.77
N LEU A 16 14.35 14.41 21.68
CA LEU A 16 14.85 13.08 21.37
C LEU A 16 13.73 12.14 20.89
N GLY A 17 12.55 12.18 21.54
CA GLY A 17 11.39 11.40 21.11
C GLY A 17 10.93 11.76 19.70
N GLY A 18 10.92 13.06 19.38
CA GLY A 18 10.67 13.55 18.02
C GLY A 18 11.70 13.01 17.03
N CYS A 19 12.99 13.06 17.36
CA CYS A 19 14.05 12.54 16.49
C CYS A 19 13.91 11.04 16.19
N ILE A 20 13.61 10.23 17.23
CA ILE A 20 13.39 8.80 17.08
C ILE A 20 12.16 8.55 16.19
N ALA A 21 11.05 9.25 16.43
CA ALA A 21 9.83 9.11 15.63
C ALA A 21 10.07 9.46 14.16
N THR A 22 10.75 10.57 13.85
CA THR A 22 11.05 10.98 12.47
C THR A 22 11.93 9.96 11.74
N GLY A 23 12.99 9.46 12.39
CA GLY A 23 13.87 8.46 11.78
C GLY A 23 13.15 7.15 11.48
N VAL A 24 12.33 6.68 12.42
CA VAL A 24 11.56 5.44 12.27
C VAL A 24 10.46 5.59 11.22
N LEU A 25 9.80 6.74 11.18
CA LEU A 25 8.77 7.04 10.19
C LEU A 25 9.37 7.02 8.78
N TYR A 26 10.55 7.60 8.59
CA TYR A 26 11.28 7.50 7.33
C TYR A 26 11.59 6.04 6.96
N LEU A 27 12.21 5.26 7.87
CA LEU A 27 12.56 3.86 7.59
C LEU A 27 11.35 2.99 7.27
N SER A 28 10.21 3.24 7.93
CA SER A 28 8.96 2.50 7.69
C SER A 28 8.42 2.79 6.30
N ILE A 29 8.47 4.05 5.87
CA ILE A 29 8.04 4.46 4.53
C ILE A 29 9.02 3.91 3.49
N ASP A 30 10.32 4.12 3.67
CA ASP A 30 11.38 3.66 2.76
C ASP A 30 11.28 2.15 2.48
N LYS A 31 11.15 1.34 3.54
CA LYS A 31 10.93 -0.11 3.44
C LYS A 31 9.64 -0.47 2.70
N SER A 32 8.56 0.29 2.92
CA SER A 32 7.27 0.05 2.28
C SER A 32 7.22 0.46 0.81
N THR A 33 8.16 1.32 0.38
CA THR A 33 8.28 1.79 -1.01
C THR A 33 9.25 0.98 -1.87
N ASP A 34 9.88 -0.06 -1.31
CA ASP A 34 10.76 -0.95 -2.07
C ASP A 34 9.95 -1.85 -3.02
N VAL A 35 10.51 -2.20 -4.18
CA VAL A 35 9.84 -2.98 -5.23
C VAL A 35 9.34 -4.32 -4.69
N ALA A 36 10.19 -5.03 -3.96
CA ALA A 36 9.82 -6.33 -3.38
C ALA A 36 8.68 -6.22 -2.36
N HIS A 37 8.60 -5.10 -1.64
CA HIS A 37 7.51 -4.85 -0.69
C HIS A 37 6.22 -4.45 -1.42
N LEU A 38 6.30 -3.60 -2.45
CA LEU A 38 5.15 -3.24 -3.27
C LEU A 38 4.56 -4.46 -4.02
N GLU A 39 5.40 -5.37 -4.52
CA GLU A 39 4.96 -6.65 -5.09
C GLU A 39 4.30 -7.54 -4.02
N SER A 40 4.89 -7.64 -2.83
CA SER A 40 4.29 -8.38 -1.71
C SER A 40 2.95 -7.77 -1.29
N ILE A 41 2.82 -6.44 -1.30
CA ILE A 41 1.57 -5.74 -1.00
C ILE A 41 0.53 -6.06 -2.07
N ALA A 42 0.89 -6.00 -3.36
CA ALA A 42 -0.02 -6.34 -4.45
C ALA A 42 -0.58 -7.77 -4.29
N ARG A 43 0.25 -8.72 -3.84
CA ARG A 43 -0.16 -10.11 -3.54
C ARG A 43 -1.01 -10.23 -2.28
N GLN A 44 -0.68 -9.53 -1.19
CA GLN A 44 -1.38 -9.64 0.10
C GLN A 44 -2.69 -8.84 0.18
N ALA A 45 -2.81 -7.79 -0.63
CA ALA A 45 -3.94 -6.86 -0.63
C ALA A 45 -5.14 -7.31 -1.49
N ASN A 46 -5.12 -8.53 -2.04
CA ASN A 46 -6.06 -8.97 -3.09
C ASN A 46 -6.12 -8.00 -4.28
N THR A 47 -5.02 -7.28 -4.57
CA THR A 47 -5.00 -6.28 -5.65
C THR A 47 -5.33 -6.93 -7.00
N TYR A 48 -4.91 -8.19 -7.21
CA TYR A 48 -5.23 -8.93 -8.42
C TYR A 48 -6.73 -9.22 -8.55
N ASP A 49 -7.39 -9.62 -7.46
CA ASP A 49 -8.85 -9.80 -7.45
C ASP A 49 -9.58 -8.49 -7.71
N ILE A 50 -9.13 -7.38 -7.10
CA ILE A 50 -9.75 -6.06 -7.30
C ILE A 50 -9.57 -5.60 -8.74
N VAL A 51 -8.37 -5.73 -9.31
CA VAL A 51 -8.12 -5.40 -10.72
C VAL A 51 -8.96 -6.27 -11.65
N ARG A 52 -9.03 -7.57 -11.37
CA ARG A 52 -9.80 -8.53 -12.18
C ARG A 52 -11.30 -8.29 -12.11
N ASP A 53 -11.86 -8.26 -10.91
CA ASP A 53 -13.29 -8.36 -10.67
C ASP A 53 -13.96 -6.98 -10.61
N ASN A 54 -13.26 -5.98 -10.05
CA ASN A 54 -13.82 -4.64 -9.83
C ASN A 54 -13.42 -3.64 -10.92
N LEU A 55 -12.31 -3.85 -11.65
CA LEU A 55 -11.89 -2.96 -12.74
C LEU A 55 -12.10 -3.58 -14.14
N LEU A 56 -11.55 -4.76 -14.41
CA LEU A 56 -11.56 -5.37 -15.75
C LEU A 56 -12.92 -5.96 -16.11
N THR A 57 -13.49 -6.80 -15.26
CA THR A 57 -14.78 -7.48 -15.52
C THR A 57 -15.93 -6.53 -15.90
N PRO A 58 -16.21 -5.44 -15.16
CA PRO A 58 -17.31 -4.54 -15.53
C PRO A 58 -17.05 -3.79 -16.84
N LYS A 59 -15.80 -3.39 -17.11
CA LYS A 59 -15.44 -2.73 -18.38
C LYS A 59 -15.60 -3.68 -19.57
N ILE A 60 -15.10 -4.91 -19.46
CA ILE A 60 -15.22 -5.95 -20.50
C ILE A 60 -16.69 -6.30 -20.74
N LEU A 61 -17.51 -6.36 -19.69
CA LEU A 61 -18.95 -6.57 -19.82
C LEU A 61 -19.62 -5.43 -20.61
N ALA A 62 -19.29 -4.17 -20.31
CA ALA A 62 -19.84 -3.01 -21.01
C ALA A 62 -19.45 -2.99 -22.50
N GLU A 63 -18.19 -3.27 -22.80
CA GLU A 63 -17.68 -3.37 -24.18
C GLU A 63 -18.37 -4.52 -24.96
N ALA A 64 -18.51 -5.69 -24.34
CA ALA A 64 -19.18 -6.83 -24.95
C ALA A 64 -20.68 -6.58 -25.17
N GLN A 65 -21.34 -5.83 -24.28
CA GLN A 65 -22.70 -5.35 -24.47
C GLN A 65 -22.79 -4.32 -25.60
N GLY A 66 -21.84 -3.38 -25.67
CA GLY A 66 -21.74 -2.39 -26.75
C GLY A 66 -21.51 -3.01 -28.13
N ALA A 67 -20.83 -4.16 -28.19
CA ALA A 67 -20.65 -4.96 -29.40
C ALA A 67 -21.93 -5.69 -29.87
N GLY A 68 -23.05 -5.58 -29.16
CA GLY A 68 -24.33 -6.18 -29.51
C GLY A 68 -24.56 -7.59 -28.97
N TYR A 69 -23.68 -8.11 -28.10
CA TYR A 69 -23.78 -9.46 -27.52
C TYR A 69 -24.39 -9.49 -26.11
N GLY A 70 -25.00 -8.40 -25.66
CA GLY A 70 -25.46 -8.25 -24.27
C GLY A 70 -26.51 -9.27 -23.79
N SER A 71 -27.28 -9.88 -24.70
CA SER A 71 -28.23 -10.95 -24.36
C SER A 71 -27.60 -12.35 -24.35
N LEU A 72 -26.42 -12.50 -24.96
CA LEU A 72 -25.70 -13.77 -25.09
C LEU A 72 -24.69 -13.96 -23.96
N ILE A 73 -24.21 -12.88 -23.34
CA ILE A 73 -23.17 -12.91 -22.32
C ILE A 73 -23.69 -12.25 -21.06
N ASP A 74 -23.60 -12.97 -19.94
CA ASP A 74 -23.92 -12.44 -18.61
C ASP A 74 -22.62 -12.14 -17.85
N LYS A 75 -22.76 -11.47 -16.70
CA LYS A 75 -21.63 -11.11 -15.84
C LYS A 75 -20.80 -12.34 -15.42
N GLN A 76 -21.42 -13.50 -15.26
CA GLN A 76 -20.76 -14.72 -14.80
C GLN A 76 -19.88 -15.34 -15.90
N VAL A 77 -20.34 -15.32 -17.15
CA VAL A 77 -19.54 -15.76 -18.30
C VAL A 77 -18.35 -14.84 -18.51
N VAL A 78 -18.56 -13.52 -18.40
CA VAL A 78 -17.46 -12.55 -18.51
C VAL A 78 -16.45 -12.74 -17.36
N SER A 79 -16.91 -12.86 -16.12
CA SER A 79 -16.00 -13.02 -14.97
C SER A 79 -15.17 -14.30 -15.08
N GLN A 80 -15.75 -15.41 -15.58
CA GLN A 80 -15.00 -16.65 -15.81
C GLN A 80 -13.96 -16.50 -16.92
N ALA A 81 -14.32 -15.87 -18.05
CA ALA A 81 -13.39 -15.65 -19.15
C ALA A 81 -12.22 -14.77 -18.70
N VAL A 82 -12.53 -13.69 -17.96
CA VAL A 82 -11.54 -12.78 -17.38
C VAL A 82 -10.64 -13.49 -16.38
N ALA A 83 -11.18 -14.35 -15.50
CA ALA A 83 -10.37 -15.10 -14.54
C ALA A 83 -9.42 -16.11 -15.18
N VAL A 84 -9.75 -16.63 -16.36
CA VAL A 84 -8.86 -17.53 -17.11
C VAL A 84 -7.78 -16.74 -17.85
N SER A 85 -8.14 -15.66 -18.53
CA SER A 85 -7.18 -14.88 -19.34
C SER A 85 -6.31 -13.93 -18.51
N PHE A 86 -6.80 -13.49 -17.34
CA PHE A 86 -6.11 -12.65 -16.37
C PHE A 86 -6.02 -13.39 -15.04
N ASP A 87 -5.35 -14.54 -15.06
CA ASP A 87 -4.99 -15.25 -13.84
C ASP A 87 -3.96 -14.44 -13.02
N ASP A 88 -3.74 -14.84 -11.77
CA ASP A 88 -2.88 -14.09 -10.86
C ASP A 88 -1.44 -14.01 -11.37
N THR A 89 -0.98 -15.02 -12.13
CA THR A 89 0.37 -15.05 -12.72
C THR A 89 0.49 -14.04 -13.88
N ALA A 90 -0.51 -13.98 -14.76
CA ALA A 90 -0.56 -13.02 -15.85
C ALA A 90 -0.68 -11.60 -15.30
N LEU A 91 -1.54 -11.37 -14.31
CA LEU A 91 -1.68 -10.06 -13.66
C LEU A 91 -0.40 -9.62 -12.97
N GLU A 92 0.31 -10.53 -12.29
CA GLU A 92 1.61 -10.23 -11.70
C GLU A 92 2.62 -9.77 -12.77
N GLN A 93 2.73 -10.51 -13.88
CA GLN A 93 3.64 -10.15 -14.97
C GLN A 93 3.28 -8.82 -15.64
N LEU A 94 1.98 -8.58 -15.86
CA LEU A 94 1.48 -7.36 -16.49
C LEU A 94 1.63 -6.14 -15.58
N LEU A 95 1.49 -6.30 -14.26
CA LEU A 95 1.57 -5.18 -13.30
C LEU A 95 3.00 -4.85 -12.87
N ASN A 96 3.95 -5.77 -13.02
CA ASN A 96 5.34 -5.56 -12.61
C ASN A 96 5.98 -4.27 -13.18
N PRO A 97 5.84 -3.92 -14.48
CA PRO A 97 6.34 -2.65 -15.01
C PRO A 97 5.77 -1.43 -14.30
N ALA A 98 4.48 -1.45 -13.95
CA ALA A 98 3.83 -0.37 -13.21
C ALA A 98 4.34 -0.30 -11.77
N THR A 99 4.53 -1.44 -11.10
CA THR A 99 5.10 -1.52 -9.74
C THR A 99 6.54 -0.98 -9.70
N GLN A 100 7.37 -1.33 -10.68
CA GLN A 100 8.74 -0.81 -10.79
C GLN A 100 8.76 0.69 -11.08
N SER A 101 7.89 1.16 -11.98
CA SER A 101 7.76 2.59 -12.28
C SER A 101 7.33 3.38 -11.05
N LEU A 102 6.34 2.89 -10.30
CA LEU A 102 5.89 3.49 -9.04
C LEU A 102 7.02 3.55 -8.01
N ALA A 103 7.77 2.47 -7.83
CA ALA A 103 8.91 2.44 -6.91
C ALA A 103 10.01 3.44 -7.31
N ASN A 104 10.32 3.54 -8.60
CA ASN A 104 11.31 4.49 -9.12
C ASN A 104 10.87 5.94 -8.94
N TRP A 105 9.58 6.23 -9.15
CA TRP A 105 9.01 7.54 -8.92
C TRP A 105 9.02 7.92 -7.43
N LEU A 106 8.54 7.03 -6.55
CA LEU A 106 8.58 7.23 -5.08
C LEU A 106 10.02 7.43 -4.57
N GLY A 107 10.97 6.68 -5.14
CA GLY A 107 12.40 6.81 -4.86
C GLY A 107 13.08 8.04 -5.48
N SER A 108 12.32 8.96 -6.10
CA SER A 108 12.84 10.14 -6.82
C SER A 108 13.86 9.82 -7.92
N ARG A 109 13.84 8.59 -8.46
CA ARG A 109 14.72 8.17 -9.58
C ARG A 109 14.14 8.56 -10.94
N GLN A 110 12.83 8.82 -11.00
CA GLN A 110 12.12 9.30 -12.17
C GLN A 110 11.17 10.45 -11.79
N PRO A 111 10.98 11.46 -12.66
CA PRO A 111 10.10 12.59 -12.38
C PRO A 111 8.63 12.18 -12.32
N ASP A 112 8.24 11.21 -13.15
CA ASP A 112 6.86 10.72 -13.26
C ASP A 112 6.83 9.19 -13.36
N ALA A 113 5.75 8.58 -12.83
CA ALA A 113 5.47 7.17 -13.01
C ALA A 113 4.92 6.93 -14.43
N SER A 114 5.79 6.50 -15.34
CA SER A 114 5.41 6.12 -16.71
C SER A 114 5.57 4.61 -16.91
N PHE A 115 4.57 3.98 -17.52
CA PHE A 115 4.62 2.56 -17.85
C PHE A 115 3.83 2.26 -19.12
N SER A 116 4.19 1.16 -19.77
CA SER A 116 3.46 0.57 -20.88
C SER A 116 3.33 -0.92 -20.60
N ILE A 117 2.10 -1.41 -20.56
CA ILE A 117 1.76 -2.80 -20.29
C ILE A 117 1.19 -3.37 -21.58
N ASP A 118 1.88 -4.33 -22.19
CA ASP A 118 1.35 -5.09 -23.33
C ASP A 118 0.50 -6.26 -22.80
N ALA A 119 -0.82 -6.11 -22.89
CA ALA A 119 -1.81 -7.11 -22.51
C ALA A 119 -2.45 -7.77 -23.75
N SER A 120 -1.86 -7.60 -24.94
CA SER A 120 -2.41 -8.08 -26.21
C SER A 120 -2.67 -9.59 -26.22
N LYS A 121 -1.78 -10.38 -25.59
CA LYS A 121 -1.94 -11.82 -25.47
C LYS A 121 -3.15 -12.20 -24.62
N GLN A 122 -3.33 -11.55 -23.46
CA GLN A 122 -4.43 -11.80 -22.54
C GLN A 122 -5.76 -11.35 -23.16
N PHE A 123 -5.77 -10.23 -23.88
CA PHE A 123 -6.95 -9.80 -24.64
C PHE A 123 -7.28 -10.74 -25.81
N ALA A 124 -6.29 -11.30 -26.50
CA ALA A 124 -6.53 -12.30 -27.54
C ALA A 124 -7.14 -13.59 -26.95
N GLU A 125 -6.63 -14.05 -25.80
CA GLU A 125 -7.15 -15.21 -25.09
C GLU A 125 -8.58 -14.98 -24.58
N LEU A 126 -8.83 -13.83 -23.94
CA LEU A 126 -10.16 -13.39 -23.52
C LEU A 126 -11.14 -13.40 -24.70
N THR A 127 -10.74 -12.80 -25.82
CA THR A 127 -11.57 -12.68 -27.02
C THR A 127 -11.90 -14.05 -27.60
N SER A 128 -10.95 -14.99 -27.63
CA SER A 128 -11.22 -16.36 -28.04
C SER A 128 -12.22 -17.04 -27.10
N LEU A 129 -12.03 -16.93 -25.78
CA LEU A 129 -12.92 -17.55 -24.79
C LEU A 129 -14.35 -17.01 -24.89
N LEU A 130 -14.50 -15.69 -25.04
CA LEU A 130 -15.81 -15.06 -25.25
C LEU A 130 -16.43 -15.51 -26.57
N ALA A 131 -15.66 -15.52 -27.67
CA ALA A 131 -16.15 -15.98 -28.97
C ALA A 131 -16.60 -17.45 -28.95
N ASP A 132 -15.89 -18.32 -28.24
CA ASP A 132 -16.27 -19.73 -28.07
C ASP A 132 -17.59 -19.87 -27.30
N LYS A 133 -17.78 -19.08 -26.24
CA LYS A 133 -19.02 -19.08 -25.45
C LYS A 133 -20.21 -18.50 -26.22
N ILE A 134 -20.01 -17.37 -26.91
CA ILE A 134 -21.04 -16.72 -27.74
C ILE A 134 -21.44 -17.64 -28.88
N SER A 135 -20.48 -18.18 -29.63
CA SER A 135 -20.74 -19.09 -30.75
C SER A 135 -21.47 -20.36 -30.29
N THR A 136 -21.06 -20.95 -29.16
CA THR A 136 -21.76 -22.11 -28.58
C THR A 136 -23.21 -21.79 -28.25
N LYS A 137 -23.48 -20.67 -27.57
CA LYS A 137 -24.85 -20.25 -27.24
C LYS A 137 -25.68 -20.00 -28.50
N MET A 138 -25.13 -19.32 -29.50
CA MET A 138 -25.81 -19.08 -30.78
C MET A 138 -26.10 -20.40 -31.53
N MET A 139 -25.18 -21.37 -31.52
CA MET A 139 -25.38 -22.66 -32.19
C MET A 139 -26.43 -23.55 -31.50
N THR A 140 -26.67 -23.35 -30.20
CA THR A 140 -27.77 -24.01 -29.47
C THR A 140 -29.15 -23.42 -29.74
N ALA A 141 -29.23 -22.23 -30.35
CA ALA A 141 -30.50 -21.62 -30.72
C ALA A 141 -31.22 -22.39 -31.84
N PRO A 142 -32.56 -22.35 -31.91
CA PRO A 142 -33.32 -22.94 -33.02
C PRO A 142 -32.99 -22.24 -34.34
N ASN A 143 -33.20 -22.92 -35.46
CA ASN A 143 -32.99 -22.31 -36.78
C ASN A 143 -33.94 -21.11 -36.98
N CYS A 144 -33.41 -20.02 -37.50
CA CYS A 144 -34.20 -18.84 -37.85
C CYS A 144 -35.24 -19.18 -38.91
N THR A 145 -36.42 -18.59 -38.75
CA THR A 145 -37.49 -18.59 -39.74
C THR A 145 -37.48 -17.28 -40.51
N TYR A 146 -38.32 -17.18 -41.53
CA TYR A 146 -38.48 -15.95 -42.34
C TYR A 146 -39.07 -14.76 -41.56
N PHE A 147 -39.61 -14.98 -40.36
CA PHE A 147 -40.09 -13.91 -39.48
C PHE A 147 -38.99 -13.30 -38.60
N ASN A 148 -37.81 -13.91 -38.55
CA ASN A 148 -36.74 -13.46 -37.68
C ASN A 148 -35.95 -12.33 -38.32
N SER A 149 -35.62 -11.32 -37.51
CA SER A 149 -34.77 -10.21 -37.90
C SER A 149 -33.30 -10.53 -37.69
N LEU A 150 -32.40 -9.70 -38.25
CA LEU A 150 -30.97 -9.78 -37.95
C LEU A 150 -30.70 -9.59 -36.44
N ALA A 151 -31.51 -8.78 -35.77
CA ALA A 151 -31.43 -8.57 -34.33
C ALA A 151 -31.75 -9.86 -33.54
N ASP A 152 -32.65 -10.71 -34.03
CA ASP A 152 -32.96 -12.00 -33.39
C ASP A 152 -31.77 -12.96 -33.46
N VAL A 153 -30.96 -12.87 -34.52
CA VAL A 153 -29.71 -13.62 -34.65
C VAL A 153 -28.68 -13.10 -33.66
N THR A 154 -28.42 -11.79 -33.63
CA THR A 154 -27.41 -11.19 -32.75
C THR A 154 -27.78 -11.32 -31.27
N HIS A 155 -29.08 -11.39 -30.96
CA HIS A 155 -29.54 -11.64 -29.60
C HIS A 155 -29.59 -13.11 -29.19
N GLY A 156 -29.29 -14.05 -30.11
CA GLY A 156 -29.29 -15.48 -29.82
C GLY A 156 -30.68 -16.13 -29.77
N VAL A 157 -31.72 -15.46 -30.28
CA VAL A 157 -33.08 -16.01 -30.34
C VAL A 157 -33.15 -17.15 -31.38
N CYS A 158 -32.37 -17.04 -32.46
CA CYS A 158 -32.28 -18.06 -33.49
C CYS A 158 -30.90 -18.08 -34.17
N LYS A 159 -30.58 -19.16 -34.89
CA LYS A 159 -29.35 -19.31 -35.68
C LYS A 159 -29.61 -19.36 -37.18
N ILE A 160 -28.68 -18.83 -37.97
CA ILE A 160 -28.74 -18.89 -39.43
C ILE A 160 -28.47 -20.34 -39.88
N PRO A 161 -29.35 -20.96 -40.68
CA PRO A 161 -29.16 -22.33 -41.16
C PRO A 161 -27.88 -22.46 -42.01
N GLY A 162 -27.10 -23.51 -41.77
CA GLY A 162 -25.94 -23.85 -42.60
C GLY A 162 -24.63 -23.13 -42.25
N ILE A 163 -24.63 -22.21 -41.28
CA ILE A 163 -23.38 -21.58 -40.79
C ILE A 163 -22.61 -22.57 -39.91
N ALA A 164 -21.32 -22.74 -40.20
CA ALA A 164 -20.42 -23.53 -39.36
C ALA A 164 -20.04 -22.73 -38.09
N GLN A 165 -19.86 -23.43 -36.96
CA GLN A 165 -19.46 -22.78 -35.70
C GLN A 165 -18.16 -21.98 -35.83
N GLU A 166 -17.21 -22.45 -36.64
CA GLU A 166 -15.91 -21.79 -36.84
C GLU A 166 -16.02 -20.47 -37.62
N GLU A 167 -16.94 -20.39 -38.59
CA GLU A 167 -17.22 -19.15 -39.33
C GLU A 167 -17.84 -18.11 -38.41
N LEU A 168 -18.79 -18.56 -37.57
CA LEU A 168 -19.44 -17.70 -36.57
C LEU A 168 -18.42 -17.19 -35.54
N ARG A 169 -17.56 -18.07 -35.03
CA ARG A 169 -16.48 -17.74 -34.10
C ARG A 169 -15.54 -16.70 -34.68
N THR A 170 -15.11 -16.87 -35.93
CA THR A 170 -14.20 -15.93 -36.62
C THR A 170 -14.84 -14.54 -36.77
N GLY A 171 -16.14 -14.48 -37.10
CA GLY A 171 -16.89 -13.22 -37.17
C GLY A 171 -17.00 -12.52 -35.81
N ILE A 172 -17.25 -13.28 -34.74
CA ILE A 172 -17.32 -12.73 -33.38
C ILE A 172 -15.97 -12.17 -32.92
N VAL A 173 -14.87 -12.90 -33.17
CA VAL A 173 -13.50 -12.42 -32.86
C VAL A 173 -13.21 -11.12 -33.61
N ALA A 174 -13.57 -11.03 -34.89
CA ALA A 174 -13.36 -9.80 -35.67
C ALA A 174 -14.11 -8.61 -35.07
N ILE A 175 -15.36 -8.79 -34.63
CA ILE A 175 -16.16 -7.74 -34.00
C ILE A 175 -15.59 -7.33 -32.64
N LEU A 176 -15.22 -8.30 -31.79
CA LEU A 176 -14.63 -8.01 -30.48
C LEU A 176 -13.28 -7.28 -30.61
N ASN A 177 -12.45 -7.63 -31.60
CA ASN A 177 -11.18 -6.96 -31.87
C ASN A 177 -11.33 -5.52 -32.39
N THR A 178 -12.54 -5.07 -32.75
CA THR A 178 -12.78 -3.66 -33.07
C THR A 178 -13.00 -2.78 -31.84
N GLN A 179 -13.23 -3.38 -30.66
CA GLN A 179 -13.46 -2.62 -29.43
C GLN A 179 -12.17 -1.93 -28.97
N PRO A 180 -12.22 -0.66 -28.51
CA PRO A 180 -11.04 0.15 -28.25
C PRO A 180 -10.04 -0.52 -27.31
N MET A 181 -10.54 -1.06 -26.19
CA MET A 181 -9.72 -1.68 -25.15
C MET A 181 -8.99 -2.95 -25.63
N ILE A 182 -9.60 -3.73 -26.53
CA ILE A 182 -9.01 -4.97 -27.09
C ILE A 182 -8.05 -4.63 -28.24
N LYS A 183 -8.41 -3.64 -29.07
CA LYS A 183 -7.63 -3.21 -30.23
C LYS A 183 -6.31 -2.58 -29.84
N GLU A 184 -6.31 -1.75 -28.79
CA GLU A 184 -5.11 -1.04 -28.37
C GLU A 184 -4.08 -2.00 -27.77
N GLY A 185 -4.52 -3.07 -27.09
CA GLY A 185 -3.69 -4.17 -26.59
C GLY A 185 -2.59 -3.76 -25.60
N THR A 186 -2.42 -2.46 -25.40
CA THR A 186 -1.40 -1.81 -24.61
C THR A 186 -2.11 -0.85 -23.68
N ILE A 187 -1.85 -0.99 -22.39
CA ILE A 187 -2.36 -0.12 -21.33
C ILE A 187 -1.21 0.80 -20.94
N THR A 188 -1.34 2.08 -21.29
CA THR A 188 -0.37 3.12 -20.92
C THR A 188 -0.86 3.92 -19.72
N SER A 189 0.07 4.57 -19.01
CA SER A 189 -0.25 5.44 -17.88
C SER A 189 -1.18 6.61 -18.24
N GLU A 190 -1.24 7.00 -19.52
CA GLU A 190 -2.08 8.11 -20.02
C GLU A 190 -3.54 7.67 -20.27
N GLN A 191 -3.78 6.38 -20.50
CA GLN A 191 -5.12 5.83 -20.72
C GLN A 191 -5.86 5.53 -19.40
N LEU A 192 -5.13 5.43 -18.28
CA LEU A 192 -5.79 5.48 -16.96
C LEU A 192 -6.22 6.92 -16.73
N GLU A 193 -7.52 7.19 -16.85
CA GLU A 193 -8.15 8.44 -16.42
C GLU A 193 -8.01 8.60 -14.89
N ILE A 194 -6.82 8.94 -14.42
CA ILE A 194 -6.58 9.26 -13.02
C ILE A 194 -7.21 10.64 -12.79
N PRO A 195 -8.10 10.79 -11.79
CA PRO A 195 -8.68 12.08 -11.45
C PRO A 195 -7.59 13.16 -11.30
N SER A 196 -7.77 14.32 -11.93
CA SER A 196 -6.81 15.43 -11.87
C SER A 196 -6.53 15.93 -10.44
N THR A 197 -7.48 15.71 -9.53
CA THR A 197 -7.37 15.97 -8.09
C THR A 197 -6.35 15.06 -7.41
N LEU A 198 -6.19 13.81 -7.86
CA LEU A 198 -5.15 12.91 -7.39
C LEU A 198 -3.79 13.35 -7.94
N LEU A 199 -3.69 13.57 -9.27
CA LEU A 199 -2.45 13.97 -9.94
C LEU A 199 -1.80 15.21 -9.31
N THR A 200 -2.60 16.22 -8.99
CA THR A 200 -2.12 17.46 -8.35
C THR A 200 -1.66 17.28 -6.90
N GLN A 201 -2.22 16.32 -6.17
CA GLN A 201 -1.81 16.04 -4.79
C GLN A 201 -0.63 15.07 -4.73
N THR A 202 -0.52 14.16 -5.69
CA THR A 202 0.51 13.13 -5.73
C THR A 202 1.81 13.62 -6.35
N SER A 203 1.80 14.64 -7.22
CA SER A 203 2.98 15.14 -7.93
C SER A 203 4.16 15.51 -7.02
N ASN A 204 3.89 15.97 -5.80
CA ASN A 204 4.90 16.43 -4.86
C ASN A 204 5.37 15.34 -3.88
N ILE A 205 4.83 14.12 -3.95
CA ILE A 205 5.19 13.01 -3.05
C ILE A 205 6.70 12.73 -3.03
N PRO A 206 7.42 12.62 -4.17
CA PRO A 206 8.87 12.40 -4.16
C PRO A 206 9.63 13.54 -3.46
N GLN A 207 9.16 14.78 -3.61
CA GLN A 207 9.74 15.94 -2.92
C GLN A 207 9.51 15.86 -1.39
N TYR A 208 8.32 15.47 -0.94
CA TYR A 208 8.07 15.26 0.48
C TYR A 208 8.90 14.10 1.07
N LEU A 209 9.08 13.01 0.32
CA LEU A 209 9.92 11.89 0.72
C LEU A 209 11.39 12.28 0.86
N SER A 210 11.93 13.06 -0.09
CA SER A 210 13.30 13.58 0.00
C SER A 210 13.49 14.58 1.15
N MET A 211 12.50 15.44 1.42
CA MET A 211 12.50 16.30 2.61
C MET A 211 12.48 15.49 3.91
N LEU A 212 11.67 14.44 3.96
CA LEU A 212 11.59 13.53 5.11
C LEU A 212 12.92 12.78 5.32
N TYR A 213 13.56 12.33 4.25
CA TYR A 213 14.89 11.71 4.30
C TYR A 213 15.93 12.67 4.89
N ALA A 214 15.98 13.91 4.39
CA ALA A 214 16.88 14.93 4.94
C ALA A 214 16.58 15.17 6.42
N ALA A 215 15.31 15.33 6.78
CA ALA A 215 14.89 15.50 8.17
C ALA A 215 15.28 14.30 9.06
N ALA A 216 15.20 13.07 8.54
CA ALA A 216 15.59 11.85 9.24
C ALA A 216 17.10 11.80 9.49
N ILE A 217 17.95 12.21 8.53
CA ILE A 217 19.40 12.31 8.73
C ILE A 217 19.72 13.34 9.82
N PHE A 218 19.13 14.53 9.74
CA PHE A 218 19.34 15.57 10.75
C PHE A 218 18.86 15.12 12.13
N ALA A 219 17.69 14.47 12.20
CA ALA A 219 17.14 13.91 13.42
C ALA A 219 18.04 12.82 14.01
N ALA A 220 18.61 11.94 13.18
CA ALA A 220 19.53 10.89 13.64
C ALA A 220 20.81 11.51 14.24
N GLY A 221 21.43 12.46 13.54
CA GLY A 221 22.63 13.15 14.04
C GLY A 221 22.37 13.89 15.36
N LEU A 222 21.26 14.62 15.45
CA LEU A 222 20.87 15.32 16.67
C LEU A 222 20.51 14.36 17.81
N GLY A 223 19.80 13.27 17.50
CA GLY A 223 19.43 12.24 18.47
C GLY A 223 20.65 11.58 19.11
N ILE A 224 21.65 11.21 18.30
CA ILE A 224 22.91 10.62 18.80
C ILE A 224 23.61 11.59 19.76
N LEU A 225 23.71 12.88 19.40
CA LEU A 225 24.33 13.90 20.26
C LEU A 225 23.59 14.03 21.59
N ILE A 226 22.26 14.04 21.59
CA ILE A 226 21.44 14.12 22.81
C ILE A 226 21.64 12.87 23.68
N VAL A 227 21.65 11.67 23.08
CA VAL A 227 21.89 10.41 23.79
C VAL A 227 23.26 10.41 24.47
N ILE A 228 24.33 10.77 23.73
CA ILE A 228 25.68 10.86 24.29
C ILE A 228 25.72 11.86 25.45
N TRP A 229 25.12 13.04 25.27
CA TRP A 229 25.06 14.06 26.31
C TRP A 229 24.31 13.59 27.57
N LEU A 230 23.18 12.90 27.41
CA LEU A 230 22.39 12.34 28.51
C LEU A 230 23.17 11.26 29.26
N LEU A 231 23.86 10.36 28.55
CA LEU A 231 24.65 9.30 29.16
C LEU A 231 25.86 9.86 29.93
N LEU A 232 26.60 10.80 29.36
CA LEU A 232 27.78 11.40 30.00
C LEU A 232 27.41 12.25 31.22
N ARG A 233 26.38 13.10 31.11
CA ARG A 233 26.05 14.08 32.15
C ARG A 233 25.11 13.53 33.23
N HIS A 234 24.17 12.65 32.86
CA HIS A 234 23.09 12.21 33.73
C HIS A 234 23.13 10.71 34.06
N ARG A 235 24.05 9.92 33.46
CA ARG A 235 24.27 8.49 33.72
C ARG A 235 22.95 7.70 33.71
N LEU A 236 22.56 7.10 34.84
CA LEU A 236 21.36 6.25 34.96
C LEU A 236 20.04 7.02 34.85
N ILE A 237 20.00 8.29 35.28
CA ILE A 237 18.85 9.16 34.99
C ILE A 237 18.76 9.39 33.47
N GLY A 238 19.92 9.50 32.80
CA GLY A 238 20.03 9.56 31.34
C GLY A 238 19.42 8.34 30.65
N VAL A 239 19.69 7.13 31.17
CA VAL A 239 19.10 5.89 30.65
C VAL A 239 17.58 5.90 30.77
N ALA A 240 17.04 6.28 31.93
CA ALA A 240 15.59 6.40 32.12
C ALA A 240 14.97 7.43 31.16
N THR A 241 15.63 8.57 30.93
CA THR A 241 15.13 9.59 29.99
C THR A 241 15.15 9.14 28.54
N ILE A 242 16.13 8.32 28.13
CA ILE A 242 16.15 7.73 26.78
C ILE A 242 14.96 6.78 26.60
N GLY A 243 14.66 5.96 27.62
CA GLY A 243 13.46 5.12 27.61
C GLY A 243 12.17 5.94 27.54
N ILE A 244 12.04 7.02 28.30
CA ILE A 244 10.85 7.91 28.22
C ILE A 244 10.75 8.57 26.84
N ALA A 245 11.86 9.00 26.25
CA ALA A 245 11.87 9.55 24.89
C ALA A 245 11.38 8.53 23.85
N GLY A 246 11.75 7.27 23.99
CA GLY A 246 11.26 6.19 23.12
C GLY A 246 9.76 5.88 23.32
N LEU A 247 9.23 6.02 24.55
CA LEU A 247 7.77 5.94 24.77
C LEU A 247 7.02 7.11 24.12
N ILE A 248 7.59 8.33 24.15
CA ILE A 248 7.05 9.48 23.43
C ILE A 248 7.07 9.22 21.92
N ALA A 249 8.17 8.65 21.40
CA ALA A 249 8.29 8.29 19.99
C ALA A 249 7.22 7.26 19.57
N CYS A 250 6.97 6.24 20.40
CA CYS A 250 5.89 5.27 20.19
C CYS A 250 4.52 5.97 20.10
N ALA A 251 4.21 6.88 21.03
CA ALA A 251 2.95 7.62 21.00
C ALA A 251 2.81 8.50 19.74
N LEU A 252 3.89 9.16 19.31
CA LEU A 252 3.91 9.97 18.09
C LEU A 252 3.69 9.11 16.83
N LEU A 253 4.29 7.92 16.77
CA LEU A 253 4.13 6.99 15.64
C LEU A 253 2.71 6.42 15.58
N LEU A 254 2.09 6.07 16.71
CA LEU A 254 0.69 5.65 16.74
C LEU A 254 -0.26 6.80 16.36
N GLY A 255 0.06 8.03 16.78
CA GLY A 255 -0.69 9.22 16.39
C GLY A 255 -0.58 9.54 14.90
N SER A 256 0.60 9.39 14.30
CA SER A 256 0.81 9.58 12.86
C SER A 256 0.13 8.48 12.05
N GLN A 257 0.15 7.23 12.50
CA GLN A 257 -0.59 6.11 11.90
C GLN A 257 -2.10 6.41 11.81
N LEU A 258 -2.71 6.85 12.92
CA LEU A 258 -4.13 7.22 12.96
C LEU A 258 -4.45 8.37 12.01
N SER A 259 -3.60 9.39 12.00
CA SER A 259 -3.76 10.57 11.13
C SER A 259 -3.64 10.19 9.65
N PHE A 260 -2.71 9.29 9.32
CA PHE A 260 -2.50 8.77 7.96
C PHE A 260 -3.73 8.01 7.46
N MET A 261 -4.27 7.06 8.24
CA MET A 261 -5.47 6.31 7.84
C MET A 261 -6.70 7.22 7.70
N ASN A 262 -6.83 8.23 8.56
CA ASN A 262 -7.92 9.21 8.46
C ASN A 262 -7.79 10.06 7.18
N ALA A 263 -6.58 10.49 6.83
CA ALA A 263 -6.32 11.21 5.59
C ALA A 263 -6.66 10.34 4.37
N ILE A 264 -6.24 9.07 4.35
CA ILE A 264 -6.55 8.14 3.26
C ILE A 264 -8.07 7.94 3.12
N ASN A 265 -8.79 7.77 4.22
CA ASN A 265 -10.23 7.60 4.21
C ASN A 265 -11.00 8.87 3.81
N SER A 266 -10.37 10.05 3.86
CA SER A 266 -10.98 11.30 3.43
C SER A 266 -10.97 11.50 1.90
N TYR A 267 -10.17 10.72 1.17
CA TYR A 267 -10.15 10.77 -0.29
C TYR A 267 -11.39 10.11 -0.90
N ILE A 268 -12.06 10.86 -1.78
CA ILE A 268 -13.19 10.37 -2.58
C ILE A 268 -12.61 9.82 -3.88
N LEU A 269 -12.55 8.49 -3.96
CA LEU A 269 -12.06 7.74 -5.10
C LEU A 269 -13.18 6.82 -5.61
N GLU A 270 -13.09 6.42 -6.88
CA GLU A 270 -13.95 5.35 -7.40
C GLU A 270 -13.72 4.08 -6.56
N PRO A 271 -14.77 3.26 -6.28
CA PRO A 271 -14.67 2.17 -5.31
C PRO A 271 -13.48 1.23 -5.50
N GLY A 272 -13.18 0.84 -6.75
CA GLY A 272 -12.03 -0.04 -7.05
C GLY A 272 -10.68 0.59 -6.73
N TYR A 273 -10.47 1.86 -7.04
CA TYR A 273 -9.23 2.57 -6.67
C TYR A 273 -9.15 2.79 -5.16
N GLN A 274 -10.28 3.05 -4.50
CA GLN A 274 -10.31 3.26 -3.05
C GLN A 274 -9.89 1.99 -2.29
N GLU A 275 -10.31 0.82 -2.73
CA GLU A 275 -9.91 -0.46 -2.13
C GLU A 275 -8.41 -0.70 -2.25
N ILE A 276 -7.81 -0.46 -3.43
CA ILE A 276 -6.37 -0.62 -3.65
C ILE A 276 -5.58 0.35 -2.76
N VAL A 277 -5.96 1.63 -2.74
CA VAL A 277 -5.27 2.65 -1.92
C VAL A 277 -5.41 2.35 -0.44
N ARG A 278 -6.59 1.91 0.03
CA ARG A 278 -6.79 1.51 1.43
C ARG A 278 -5.95 0.31 1.80
N ALA A 279 -5.87 -0.71 0.95
CA ALA A 279 -5.09 -1.90 1.23
C ALA A 279 -3.59 -1.57 1.30
N LEU A 280 -3.08 -0.74 0.38
CA LEU A 280 -1.71 -0.23 0.45
C LEU A 280 -1.45 0.58 1.73
N ALA A 281 -2.36 1.51 2.07
CA ALA A 281 -2.26 2.30 3.28
C ALA A 281 -2.31 1.44 4.55
N GLN A 282 -3.10 0.37 4.55
CA GLN A 282 -3.21 -0.53 5.67
C GLN A 282 -1.92 -1.31 5.92
N VAL A 283 -1.22 -1.77 4.87
CA VAL A 283 0.08 -2.42 5.06
C VAL A 283 1.12 -1.45 5.64
N ILE A 284 1.20 -0.22 5.12
CA ILE A 284 2.08 0.81 5.68
C ILE A 284 1.74 1.08 7.15
N SER A 285 0.44 1.20 7.45
CA SER A 285 -0.10 1.43 8.79
C SER A 285 0.26 0.30 9.76
N ASP A 286 0.18 -0.95 9.33
CA ASP A 286 0.52 -2.12 10.13
C ASP A 286 2.03 -2.21 10.41
N GLU A 287 2.87 -1.86 9.43
CA GLU A 287 4.33 -1.80 9.61
C GLU A 287 4.74 -0.69 10.59
N MET A 288 4.11 0.50 10.49
CA MET A 288 4.29 1.59 11.46
C MET A 288 3.87 1.15 12.86
N ARG A 289 2.73 0.48 12.98
CA ARG A 289 2.21 -0.03 14.26
C ARG A 289 3.14 -1.05 14.89
N SER A 290 3.57 -2.05 14.11
CA SER A 290 4.49 -3.09 14.54
C SER A 290 5.78 -2.48 15.09
N THR A 291 6.37 -1.56 14.33
CA THR A 291 7.61 -0.87 14.72
C THR A 291 7.41 0.01 15.96
N ALA A 292 6.30 0.73 16.06
CA ALA A 292 5.96 1.53 17.24
C ALA A 292 5.82 0.66 18.51
N LEU A 293 5.20 -0.51 18.41
CA LEU A 293 5.06 -1.46 19.52
C LEU A 293 6.42 -2.01 19.98
N TYR A 294 7.29 -2.40 19.05
CA TYR A 294 8.66 -2.83 19.38
C TYR A 294 9.45 -1.74 20.10
N ILE A 295 9.42 -0.51 19.58
CA ILE A 295 10.07 0.63 20.23
C ILE A 295 9.48 0.86 21.61
N GLY A 296 8.15 0.82 21.75
CA GLY A 296 7.47 0.99 23.03
C GLY A 296 7.90 -0.05 24.07
N ALA A 297 7.97 -1.32 23.69
CA ALA A 297 8.38 -2.42 24.58
C ALA A 297 9.85 -2.27 25.03
N VAL A 298 10.77 -2.02 24.09
CA VAL A 298 12.19 -1.81 24.39
C VAL A 298 12.38 -0.56 25.28
N SER A 299 11.66 0.51 24.97
CA SER A 299 11.71 1.77 25.71
C SER A 299 11.20 1.63 27.14
N LEU A 300 10.14 0.84 27.34
CA LEU A 300 9.62 0.52 28.67
C LEU A 300 10.66 -0.26 29.49
N ALA A 301 11.30 -1.28 28.90
CA ALA A 301 12.36 -2.04 29.55
C ALA A 301 13.55 -1.14 29.95
N ILE A 302 14.02 -0.27 29.04
CA ILE A 302 15.11 0.68 29.31
C ILE A 302 14.72 1.65 30.44
N THR A 303 13.47 2.13 30.46
CA THR A 303 12.97 3.01 31.51
C THR A 303 13.00 2.32 32.87
N LEU A 304 12.55 1.07 32.94
CA LEU A 304 12.55 0.27 34.17
C LEU A 304 13.98 0.00 34.66
N ILE A 305 14.91 -0.34 33.77
CA ILE A 305 16.33 -0.56 34.10
C ILE A 305 16.96 0.73 34.63
N GLY A 306 16.74 1.86 33.95
CA GLY A 306 17.29 3.16 34.35
C GLY A 306 16.74 3.62 35.71
N ALA A 307 15.42 3.52 35.91
CA ALA A 307 14.76 3.91 37.15
C ALA A 307 15.14 2.98 38.32
N GLY A 308 15.14 1.67 38.09
CA GLY A 308 15.52 0.66 39.08
C GLY A 308 16.98 0.77 39.50
N GLY A 309 17.90 0.91 38.54
CA GLY A 309 19.33 1.11 38.80
C GLY A 309 19.61 2.39 39.58
N TRP A 310 18.90 3.49 39.25
CA TRP A 310 19.02 4.73 40.01
C TRP A 310 18.51 4.59 41.45
N TRP A 311 17.38 3.92 41.65
CA TRP A 311 16.81 3.69 42.98
C TRP A 311 17.72 2.83 43.86
N LEU A 312 18.26 1.73 43.31
CA LEU A 312 19.19 0.84 44.00
C LEU A 312 20.46 1.57 44.46
N LEU A 313 21.09 2.35 43.59
CA LEU A 313 22.29 3.13 43.95
C LEU A 313 21.99 4.20 45.00
N ARG A 314 20.81 4.84 44.92
CA ARG A 314 20.40 5.83 45.92
C ARG A 314 20.16 5.18 47.28
N ARG A 315 19.60 3.98 47.31
CA ARG A 315 19.40 3.20 48.54
C ARG A 315 20.73 2.78 49.16
N HIS A 316 21.68 2.27 48.36
CA HIS A 316 23.02 1.92 48.83
C HIS A 316 23.78 3.12 49.38
N ARG A 317 23.74 4.30 48.72
CA ARG A 317 24.39 5.52 49.23
C ARG A 317 23.86 5.98 50.59
N LYS A 318 22.54 5.95 50.78
CA LYS A 318 21.93 6.29 52.07
C LYS A 318 22.31 5.31 53.18
N GLN A 319 22.42 4.02 52.85
CA GLN A 319 22.86 3.00 53.82
C GLN A 319 24.34 3.15 54.19
N SER A 320 25.22 3.50 53.23
CA SER A 320 26.63 3.78 53.54
C SER A 320 26.81 5.04 54.38
N GLU A 321 26.04 6.10 54.14
CA GLU A 321 26.09 7.33 54.95
C GLU A 321 25.64 7.06 56.41
N HIS A 322 24.60 6.25 56.63
CA HIS A 322 24.20 5.86 57.99
C HIS A 322 25.20 4.93 58.68
N ALA A 323 25.88 4.05 57.94
CA ALA A 323 26.92 3.19 58.51
C ALA A 323 28.15 3.98 58.99
N VAL A 324 28.50 5.07 58.29
CA VAL A 324 29.61 5.96 58.70
C VAL A 324 29.27 6.72 59.99
N HIS A 325 28.05 7.24 60.12
CA HIS A 325 27.62 7.96 61.33
C HIS A 325 27.49 7.07 62.58
N LEU A 326 27.17 5.78 62.42
CA LEU A 326 27.15 4.83 63.54
C LEU A 326 28.55 4.45 64.02
N HIS A 327 29.56 4.50 63.15
CA HIS A 327 30.95 4.24 63.54
C HIS A 327 31.56 5.43 64.31
N GLU A 328 31.12 6.65 64.01
CA GLU A 328 31.57 7.89 64.66
C GLU A 328 30.92 8.10 66.05
N SER A 329 29.74 7.52 66.28
CA SER A 329 29.06 7.58 67.59
C SER A 329 29.53 6.52 68.60
N ASN A 330 30.28 5.50 68.16
CA ASN A 330 30.84 4.45 69.03
C ASN A 330 32.31 4.71 69.42
N SER A 331 32.89 5.86 69.02
CA SER A 331 34.27 6.24 69.34
C SER A 331 34.40 7.38 70.36
N ASN A 332 33.32 7.71 71.08
CA ASN A 332 33.34 8.57 72.28
C ASN A 332 32.98 7.72 73.50
#